data_AF-A0A8S3VQR7-F1
#
_entry.id   AF-A0A8S3VQR7-F1
#
_cell.length_a   1.000
_cell.length_b   1.000
_cell.length_c   1.000
_cell.angle_alpha   90.00
_cell.angle_beta   90.00
_cell.angle_gamma   90.00
#
_symmetry.space_group_name_H-M   'P 1'
#
loop_
_entity.id
_entity.type
_entity.pdbx_description
1 polymer ?
#
loop_
_entity_poly.entity_id
_entity_poly.type
_entity_poly.pdbx_seq_one_letter_code
_entity_poly.pdbx_strand_id
1 'polypeptide(L)'
;MSNVTSLGTISIGLSSPLVEAQIGKATQAQTMSLEHVSSKTIDDITMTFQATFKDKIFYTNSLKSTLTCCSLTGKMIWEYKDQSVRSSKGISVDKDSNVYIASSDNDSIIVLSSDGKHARKLLGSDDGISRPFGLVVDLKNGKLIVLDNNGVLLYGIQF
;
A
#
# COMPACT_ATOMS: atom_id res chain seq x y z
N MET A 1 -28.45 16.71 -1.49
CA MET A 1 -27.11 16.79 -2.12
C MET A 1 -26.11 16.33 -1.06
N SER A 2 -25.65 15.10 -1.13
CA SER A 2 -24.80 14.48 -0.10
C SER A 2 -23.32 14.61 -0.47
N ASN A 3 -22.58 15.36 0.35
CA ASN A 3 -21.13 15.42 0.30
C ASN A 3 -20.56 14.06 0.72
N VAL A 4 -19.87 13.37 -0.19
CA VAL A 4 -19.09 12.17 0.12
C VAL A 4 -17.68 12.61 0.44
N THR A 5 -17.35 12.68 1.73
CA THR A 5 -15.99 12.89 2.23
C THR A 5 -15.31 11.52 2.30
N SER A 6 -14.41 11.20 1.35
CA SER A 6 -13.59 9.99 1.46
C SER A 6 -12.53 10.19 2.55
N LEU A 7 -12.75 9.62 3.72
CA LEU A 7 -11.74 9.54 4.77
C LEU A 7 -10.77 8.42 4.39
N GLY A 8 -9.54 8.78 4.03
CA GLY A 8 -8.46 7.80 3.89
C GLY A 8 -8.10 7.26 5.27
N THR A 9 -8.19 5.95 5.45
CA THR A 9 -7.74 5.28 6.67
C THR A 9 -6.29 4.86 6.50
N ILE A 10 -5.41 5.28 7.41
CA ILE A 10 -4.07 4.71 7.56
C ILE A 10 -4.18 3.66 8.67
N SER A 11 -4.11 2.38 8.31
CA SER A 11 -4.05 1.27 9.26
C SER A 11 -2.60 0.89 9.48
N ILE A 12 -2.04 1.24 10.65
CA ILE A 12 -0.72 0.77 11.09
C ILE A 12 -0.96 -0.48 11.95
N GLY A 13 -0.84 -1.66 11.34
CA GLY A 13 -0.94 -2.93 12.05
C GLY A 13 0.38 -3.28 12.71
N LEU A 14 0.47 -3.14 14.03
CA LEU A 14 1.39 -3.93 14.87
C LEU A 14 0.57 -5.06 15.51
N SER A 15 1.17 -6.25 15.60
CA SER A 15 0.52 -7.55 15.80
C SER A 15 -0.38 -7.68 17.05
N SER A 16 -1.64 -8.10 16.79
CA SER A 16 -2.53 -8.97 17.62
C SER A 16 -3.35 -8.37 18.80
N PRO A 17 -4.60 -8.85 19.02
CA PRO A 17 -5.70 -9.06 18.09
C PRO A 17 -6.59 -7.80 18.00
N LEU A 18 -7.40 -7.73 16.93
CA LEU A 18 -8.35 -6.64 16.65
C LEU A 18 -9.27 -6.36 17.84
N VAL A 19 -9.01 -5.24 18.53
CA VAL A 19 -10.08 -4.49 19.21
C VAL A 19 -10.45 -3.37 18.25
N GLU A 20 -11.53 -3.55 17.50
CA GLU A 20 -12.17 -2.43 16.80
C GLU A 20 -12.74 -1.49 17.86
N ALA A 21 -12.00 -0.43 18.19
CA ALA A 21 -12.56 0.69 18.93
C ALA A 21 -13.40 1.52 17.96
N GLN A 22 -14.71 1.27 17.90
CA GLN A 22 -15.65 2.25 17.37
C GLN A 22 -15.59 3.51 18.24
N ILE A 23 -15.49 4.68 17.62
CA ILE A 23 -15.64 5.95 18.33
C ILE A 23 -17.12 6.12 18.69
N GLY A 24 -17.50 5.56 19.84
CA GLY A 24 -18.85 5.61 20.41
C GLY A 24 -18.90 4.84 21.73
N LYS A 25 -19.32 5.54 22.80
CA LYS A 25 -19.39 5.14 24.23
C LYS A 25 -19.04 3.67 24.56
N ALA A 26 -17.87 3.50 25.18
CA ALA A 26 -17.43 2.26 25.80
C ALA A 26 -18.44 1.75 26.82
N THR A 27 -18.94 0.53 26.61
CA THR A 27 -19.37 -0.32 27.72
C THR A 27 -19.12 -1.78 27.35
N GLN A 28 -18.07 -2.34 27.97
CA GLN A 28 -17.76 -3.77 28.13
C GLN A 28 -17.37 -4.56 26.87
N ALA A 29 -16.06 -4.60 26.58
CA ALA A 29 -15.48 -5.63 25.72
C ALA A 29 -15.21 -6.89 26.57
N GLN A 30 -15.84 -8.02 26.22
CA GLN A 30 -15.47 -9.33 26.77
C GLN A 30 -14.26 -9.87 25.99
N THR A 31 -13.19 -10.20 26.71
CA THR A 31 -12.02 -10.88 26.14
C THR A 31 -12.29 -12.37 26.03
N MET A 32 -12.38 -12.92 24.81
CA MET A 32 -12.27 -14.36 24.60
C MET A 32 -10.79 -14.74 24.55
N SER A 33 -10.38 -15.66 25.42
CA SER A 33 -9.05 -16.29 25.38
C SER A 33 -8.92 -17.15 24.13
N LEU A 34 -7.93 -16.87 23.28
CA LEU A 34 -7.60 -17.71 22.12
C LEU A 34 -6.80 -18.93 22.57
N GLU A 35 -7.39 -20.13 22.50
CA GLU A 35 -6.65 -21.37 22.64
C GLU A 35 -6.02 -21.80 21.31
N HIS A 36 -4.73 -22.17 21.37
CA HIS A 36 -3.94 -22.90 20.37
C HIS A 36 -4.01 -22.42 18.91
N VAL A 37 -3.49 -21.21 18.63
CA VAL A 37 -2.97 -20.93 17.28
C VAL A 37 -1.59 -21.55 17.17
N SER A 38 -1.50 -22.76 16.61
CA SER A 38 -0.22 -23.40 16.29
C SER A 38 0.59 -22.45 15.40
N SER A 39 1.81 -22.09 15.82
CA SER A 39 2.69 -21.20 15.07
C SER A 39 3.00 -21.80 13.70
N LYS A 40 2.29 -21.36 12.66
CA LYS A 40 2.82 -21.42 11.30
C LYS A 40 4.01 -20.47 11.27
N THR A 41 5.12 -20.98 10.74
CA THR A 41 6.48 -20.45 10.79
C THR A 41 6.57 -18.92 10.63
N ILE A 42 7.42 -18.31 11.44
CA ILE A 42 7.67 -16.86 11.58
C ILE A 42 8.29 -16.20 10.32
N ASP A 43 8.45 -16.94 9.22
CA ASP A 43 9.14 -16.51 7.99
C ASP A 43 8.33 -15.52 7.12
N ASP A 44 7.05 -15.27 7.44
CA ASP A 44 6.15 -14.44 6.63
C ASP A 44 5.96 -13.00 7.14
N ILE A 45 6.61 -12.60 8.23
CA ILE A 45 6.54 -11.21 8.73
C ILE A 45 7.37 -10.33 7.80
N THR A 46 6.69 -9.63 6.88
CA THR A 46 7.33 -8.73 5.92
C THR A 46 6.86 -7.30 6.15
N MET A 47 7.75 -6.32 5.95
CA MET A 47 7.35 -4.92 5.77
C MET A 47 6.33 -4.82 4.64
N THR A 48 5.09 -4.57 5.04
CA THR A 48 3.93 -4.54 4.19
C THR A 48 3.41 -3.13 4.15
N PHE A 49 3.42 -2.51 2.97
CA PHE A 49 2.76 -1.22 2.76
C PHE A 49 1.42 -1.51 2.13
N GLN A 50 0.36 -0.88 2.65
CA GLN A 50 -1.01 -1.10 2.19
C GLN A 50 -1.63 0.19 1.69
N ALA A 51 -2.42 0.08 0.61
CA ALA A 51 -3.40 1.06 0.20
C ALA A 51 -4.77 0.38 0.04
N THR A 52 -5.82 1.12 0.32
CA THR A 52 -7.21 0.68 0.06
C THR A 52 -7.83 1.66 -0.93
N PHE A 53 -8.45 1.14 -1.98
CA PHE A 53 -9.20 1.94 -2.94
C PHE A 53 -10.43 1.18 -3.42
N LYS A 54 -11.61 1.77 -3.25
CA LYS A 54 -12.90 1.07 -3.44
C LYS A 54 -12.93 -0.21 -2.58
N ASP A 55 -13.41 -1.32 -3.13
CA ASP A 55 -13.54 -2.61 -2.43
C ASP A 55 -12.27 -3.48 -2.51
N LYS A 56 -11.12 -2.87 -2.78
CA LYS A 56 -9.84 -3.56 -2.96
C LYS A 56 -8.81 -3.08 -1.95
N ILE A 57 -8.04 -4.05 -1.44
CA ILE A 57 -6.83 -3.85 -0.66
C ILE A 57 -5.66 -4.20 -1.58
N PHE A 58 -4.65 -3.33 -1.58
CA PHE A 58 -3.38 -3.54 -2.25
C PHE A 58 -2.30 -3.55 -1.19
N TYR A 59 -1.43 -4.54 -1.20
CA TYR A 59 -0.31 -4.57 -0.28
C TYR A 59 0.93 -5.18 -0.90
N THR A 60 2.10 -4.71 -0.45
CA THR A 60 3.38 -5.23 -0.93
C THR A 60 3.99 -6.20 0.06
N ASN A 61 4.69 -7.22 -0.43
CA ASN A 61 5.56 -8.06 0.37
C ASN A 61 7.01 -7.81 -0.06
N SER A 62 7.72 -7.00 0.71
CA SER A 62 9.08 -6.54 0.39
C SER A 62 10.13 -7.66 0.27
N LEU A 63 9.96 -8.79 0.96
CA LEU A 63 10.86 -9.94 0.91
C LEU A 63 10.55 -10.87 -0.27
N LYS A 64 9.25 -11.11 -0.53
CA LYS A 64 8.80 -11.92 -1.66
C LYS A 64 8.78 -11.15 -2.98
N SER A 65 9.02 -9.85 -2.94
CA SER A 65 8.97 -8.93 -4.08
C SER A 65 7.62 -9.04 -4.80
N THR A 66 6.53 -8.99 -4.02
CA THR A 66 5.17 -9.06 -4.56
C THR A 66 4.36 -7.80 -4.26
N LEU A 67 3.42 -7.51 -5.14
CA LEU A 67 2.28 -6.63 -4.93
C LEU A 67 1.02 -7.48 -5.11
N THR A 68 0.21 -7.56 -4.08
CA THR A 68 -1.02 -8.35 -4.09
C THR A 68 -2.23 -7.42 -4.04
N CYS A 69 -3.23 -7.71 -4.87
CA CYS A 69 -4.56 -7.12 -4.78
C CYS A 69 -5.55 -8.17 -4.28
N CYS A 70 -6.33 -7.82 -3.27
CA CYS A 70 -7.41 -8.66 -2.74
C CYS A 70 -8.68 -7.85 -2.47
N SER A 71 -9.81 -8.54 -2.31
CA SER A 71 -11.05 -7.92 -1.83
C SER A 71 -10.92 -7.51 -0.36
N LEU A 72 -11.86 -6.69 0.13
CA LEU A 72 -11.96 -6.35 1.57
C LEU A 72 -12.09 -7.59 2.48
N THR A 73 -12.57 -8.71 1.95
CA THR A 73 -12.66 -10.01 2.66
C THR A 73 -11.37 -10.83 2.61
N GLY A 74 -10.31 -10.32 1.98
CA GLY A 74 -9.02 -11.00 1.86
C GLY A 74 -8.91 -12.00 0.70
N LYS A 75 -9.94 -12.11 -0.16
CA LYS A 75 -9.85 -12.98 -1.36
C LYS A 75 -8.90 -12.35 -2.36
N MET A 76 -7.79 -13.03 -2.67
CA MET A 76 -6.84 -12.59 -3.70
C MET A 76 -7.53 -12.46 -5.06
N ILE A 77 -7.30 -11.32 -5.72
CA ILE A 77 -7.80 -11.00 -7.06
C ILE A 77 -6.67 -11.21 -8.08
N TRP A 78 -5.50 -10.61 -7.81
CA TRP A 78 -4.29 -10.80 -8.60
C TRP A 78 -3.03 -10.58 -7.74
N GLU A 79 -1.91 -11.09 -8.23
CA GLU A 79 -0.58 -10.87 -7.66
C GLU A 79 0.38 -10.51 -8.80
N TYR A 80 1.20 -9.50 -8.56
CA TYR A 80 2.36 -9.19 -9.38
C TYR A 80 3.62 -9.53 -8.59
N LYS A 81 4.55 -10.27 -9.19
CA LYS A 81 5.80 -10.69 -8.57
C LYS A 81 6.97 -10.39 -9.50
N ASP A 82 7.82 -9.47 -9.09
CA ASP A 82 8.99 -9.07 -9.87
C ASP A 82 10.00 -8.34 -8.99
N GLN A 83 11.29 -8.38 -9.34
CA GLN A 83 12.34 -7.67 -8.59
C GLN A 83 12.15 -6.15 -8.59
N SER A 84 11.44 -5.58 -9.57
CA SER A 84 11.12 -4.15 -9.66
C SER A 84 10.33 -3.62 -8.45
N VAL A 85 9.60 -4.48 -7.73
CA VAL A 85 8.84 -4.10 -6.53
C VAL A 85 9.48 -4.58 -5.23
N ARG A 86 10.73 -5.07 -5.30
CA ARG A 86 11.51 -5.45 -4.12
C ARG A 86 11.74 -4.24 -3.22
N SER A 87 11.79 -4.48 -1.91
CA SER A 87 12.06 -3.44 -0.91
C SER A 87 11.14 -2.23 -1.07
N SER A 88 9.87 -2.52 -1.36
CA SER A 88 8.82 -1.51 -1.49
C SER A 88 8.66 -0.78 -0.16
N LYS A 89 8.67 0.55 -0.19
CA LYS A 89 8.51 1.40 1.01
C LYS A 89 7.29 2.32 0.97
N GLY A 90 6.55 2.33 -0.13
CA GLY A 90 5.35 3.16 -0.27
C GLY A 90 4.44 2.63 -1.36
N ILE A 91 3.15 2.83 -1.17
CA ILE A 91 2.10 2.44 -2.12
C ILE A 91 1.01 3.51 -2.16
N SER A 92 0.50 3.82 -3.36
CA SER A 92 -0.67 4.66 -3.56
C SER A 92 -1.42 4.25 -4.81
N VAL A 93 -2.67 4.69 -4.94
CA VAL A 93 -3.59 4.24 -5.99
C VAL A 93 -4.27 5.45 -6.61
N ASP A 94 -4.33 5.50 -7.94
CA ASP A 94 -5.02 6.58 -8.66
C ASP A 94 -6.51 6.30 -8.91
N LYS A 95 -7.20 7.26 -9.56
CA LYS A 95 -8.65 7.17 -9.83
C LYS A 95 -9.04 5.98 -10.73
N ASP A 96 -8.11 5.55 -11.59
CA ASP A 96 -8.28 4.45 -12.53
C ASP A 96 -7.79 3.13 -11.92
N SER A 97 -7.48 3.13 -10.62
CA SER A 97 -7.00 2.00 -9.84
C SER A 97 -5.61 1.49 -10.25
N ASN A 98 -4.78 2.33 -10.91
CA ASN A 98 -3.37 2.01 -11.11
C ASN A 98 -2.62 2.19 -9.80
N VAL A 99 -1.64 1.32 -9.56
CA VAL A 99 -0.92 1.23 -8.28
C VAL A 99 0.51 1.72 -8.46
N TYR A 100 0.88 2.71 -7.65
CA TYR A 100 2.20 3.34 -7.63
C TYR A 100 2.99 2.78 -6.46
N ILE A 101 4.23 2.37 -6.69
CA ILE A 101 5.09 1.74 -5.68
C ILE A 101 6.43 2.47 -5.63
N ALA A 102 6.87 2.84 -4.43
CA ALA A 102 8.24 3.28 -4.17
C ALA A 102 9.11 2.04 -3.92
N SER A 103 9.96 1.68 -4.87
CA SER A 103 10.95 0.61 -4.69
C SER A 103 12.27 1.23 -4.24
N SER A 104 12.54 1.13 -2.93
CA SER A 104 13.61 1.87 -2.27
C SER A 104 15.01 1.40 -2.66
N ASP A 105 15.19 0.11 -2.96
CA ASP A 105 16.52 -0.43 -3.32
C ASP A 105 16.78 -0.36 -4.82
N ASN A 106 15.73 -0.15 -5.62
CA ASN A 106 15.83 0.03 -7.07
C ASN A 106 15.81 1.51 -7.49
N ASP A 107 15.85 2.44 -6.52
CA ASP A 107 15.76 3.89 -6.72
C ASP A 107 14.69 4.29 -7.75
N SER A 108 13.49 3.73 -7.61
CA SER A 108 12.45 3.90 -8.64
C SER A 108 11.04 3.95 -8.10
N ILE A 109 10.19 4.60 -8.90
CA ILE A 109 8.74 4.53 -8.77
C ILE A 109 8.21 3.65 -9.90
N ILE A 110 7.49 2.59 -9.56
CA ILE A 110 6.85 1.68 -10.51
C ILE A 110 5.34 1.93 -10.51
N VAL A 111 4.72 1.85 -11.68
CA VAL A 111 3.25 1.92 -11.82
C VAL A 111 2.75 0.63 -12.43
N LEU A 112 1.71 0.06 -11.82
CA LEU A 112 0.98 -1.10 -12.32
C LEU A 112 -0.44 -0.74 -12.71
N SER A 113 -0.91 -1.33 -13.80
CA SER A 113 -2.30 -1.22 -14.23
C SER A 113 -3.26 -1.84 -13.20
N SER A 114 -4.51 -1.39 -13.22
CA SER A 114 -5.59 -1.86 -12.34
C SER A 114 -5.87 -3.36 -12.34
N ASP A 115 -5.47 -4.06 -13.40
CA ASP A 115 -5.56 -5.51 -13.56
C ASP A 115 -4.25 -6.26 -13.22
N GLY A 116 -3.21 -5.55 -12.81
CA GLY A 116 -1.90 -6.09 -12.43
C GLY A 116 -1.06 -6.60 -13.60
N LYS A 117 -1.48 -6.40 -14.86
CA LYS A 117 -0.82 -7.01 -16.03
C LYS A 117 0.30 -6.17 -16.64
N HIS A 118 0.21 -4.85 -16.53
CA HIS A 118 1.16 -3.94 -17.15
C HIS A 118 1.89 -3.17 -16.07
N ALA A 119 3.19 -3.43 -15.93
CA ALA A 119 4.08 -2.68 -15.07
C ALA A 119 5.04 -1.85 -15.91
N ARG A 120 5.32 -0.63 -15.45
CA ARG A 120 6.38 0.21 -16.02
C ARG A 120 7.07 1.04 -14.96
N LYS A 121 8.36 1.32 -15.17
CA LYS A 121 9.07 2.33 -14.39
C LYS A 121 8.53 3.71 -14.79
N LEU A 122 8.06 4.48 -13.81
CA LEU A 122 7.61 5.85 -13.99
C LEU A 122 8.75 6.83 -13.76
N LEU A 123 9.53 6.62 -12.70
CA LEU A 123 10.69 7.43 -12.34
C LEU A 123 11.84 6.51 -11.91
N GLY A 124 13.07 6.93 -12.15
CA GLY A 124 14.29 6.27 -11.71
C GLY A 124 15.35 7.22 -11.17
N SER A 125 16.54 6.68 -10.89
CA SER A 125 17.72 7.44 -10.49
C SER A 125 18.07 8.58 -11.45
N ASP A 126 17.86 8.37 -12.76
CA ASP A 126 18.12 9.37 -13.80
C ASP A 126 17.16 10.56 -13.72
N ASP A 127 16.00 10.40 -13.05
CA ASP A 127 15.05 11.46 -12.74
C ASP A 127 15.34 12.14 -11.39
N GLY A 128 16.44 11.79 -10.73
CA GLY A 128 16.86 12.36 -9.44
C GLY A 128 16.24 11.67 -8.21
N ILE A 129 15.58 10.52 -8.38
CA ILE A 129 15.05 9.71 -7.28
C ILE A 129 16.18 8.99 -6.55
N SER A 130 16.20 9.06 -5.21
CA SER A 130 17.17 8.35 -4.38
C SER A 130 16.51 7.72 -3.15
N ARG A 131 16.46 6.39 -3.12
CA ARG A 131 15.88 5.56 -2.05
C ARG A 131 14.49 6.04 -1.61
N PRO A 132 13.49 6.05 -2.51
CA PRO A 132 12.17 6.54 -2.19
C PRO A 132 11.54 5.70 -1.07
N PHE A 133 10.97 6.38 -0.07
CA PHE A 133 10.38 5.73 1.10
C PHE A 133 8.92 6.13 1.36
N GLY A 134 8.35 7.01 0.54
CA GLY A 134 6.93 7.35 0.60
C GLY A 134 6.46 7.96 -0.71
N LEU A 135 5.19 7.76 -1.04
CA LEU A 135 4.55 8.45 -2.15
C LEU A 135 3.06 8.64 -1.90
N VAL A 136 2.47 9.66 -2.49
CA VAL A 136 1.01 9.86 -2.51
C VAL A 136 0.57 10.41 -3.85
N VAL A 137 -0.52 9.85 -4.38
CA VAL A 137 -1.23 10.41 -5.53
C VAL A 137 -2.23 11.46 -5.04
N ASP A 138 -2.01 12.70 -5.40
CA ASP A 138 -2.98 13.79 -5.29
C ASP A 138 -4.00 13.68 -6.42
N LEU A 139 -5.10 12.98 -6.13
CA LEU A 139 -6.21 12.75 -7.06
C LEU A 139 -6.87 14.04 -7.54
N LYS A 140 -6.79 15.13 -6.75
CA LYS A 140 -7.44 16.41 -7.09
C LYS A 140 -6.66 17.16 -8.15
N ASN A 141 -5.33 17.18 -8.03
CA ASN A 141 -4.47 17.98 -8.90
C ASN A 141 -3.71 17.16 -9.94
N GLY A 142 -3.84 15.83 -9.95
CA GLY A 142 -3.10 14.97 -10.87
C GLY A 142 -1.61 15.02 -10.62
N LYS A 143 -1.21 14.97 -9.35
CA LYS A 143 0.20 15.02 -8.96
C LYS A 143 0.60 13.79 -8.18
N LEU A 144 1.83 13.35 -8.38
CA LEU A 144 2.50 12.39 -7.53
C LEU A 144 3.49 13.15 -6.65
N ILE A 145 3.34 13.02 -5.35
CA ILE A 145 4.30 13.51 -4.37
C ILE A 145 5.15 12.32 -3.96
N VAL A 146 6.47 12.44 -4.04
CA VAL A 146 7.43 11.41 -3.65
C VAL A 146 8.31 11.94 -2.52
N LEU A 147 8.54 11.09 -1.52
CA LEU A 147 9.48 11.32 -0.44
C LEU A 147 10.66 10.37 -0.61
N ASP A 148 11.85 10.94 -0.66
CA ASP A 148 13.10 10.21 -0.87
C ASP A 148 14.24 10.85 -0.05
N ASN A 149 15.47 10.34 -0.19
CA ASN A 149 16.61 10.86 0.56
C ASN A 149 17.05 12.27 0.14
N ASN A 150 16.63 12.74 -1.03
CA ASN A 150 16.91 14.09 -1.52
C ASN A 150 15.83 15.09 -1.07
N GLY A 151 14.69 14.61 -0.56
CA GLY A 151 13.64 15.42 0.06
C GLY A 151 12.25 15.11 -0.49
N VAL A 152 11.51 16.18 -0.82
CA VAL A 152 10.16 16.09 -1.39
C VAL A 152 10.23 16.45 -2.87
N LEU A 153 9.76 15.55 -3.73
CA LEU A 153 9.68 15.75 -5.17
C LEU A 153 8.21 15.74 -5.63
N LEU A 154 7.87 16.64 -6.54
CA LEU A 154 6.51 16.80 -7.07
C LEU A 154 6.50 16.55 -8.57
N TYR A 155 5.74 15.55 -9.01
CA TYR A 155 5.61 15.16 -10.40
C TYR A 155 4.17 15.31 -10.87
N GLY A 156 3.98 15.84 -12.09
CA GLY A 156 2.68 15.79 -12.76
C GLY A 156 2.44 14.38 -13.30
N ILE A 157 1.24 13.84 -13.09
CA ILE A 157 0.81 12.57 -13.67
C ILE A 157 -0.48 12.78 -14.45
N GLN A 158 -0.58 12.15 -15.62
CA GLN A 158 -1.81 12.11 -16.39
C GLN A 158 -2.53 10.80 -16.06
N PHE A 159 -3.84 10.91 -15.88
CA PHE A 159 -4.74 9.79 -15.67
C PHE A 159 -5.45 9.43 -16.97
#